data_AF-A0A2S8V139-F1
#
_entry.id   AF-A0A2S8V139-F1
#
_cell.length_a   1.000
_cell.length_b   1.000
_cell.length_c   1.000
_cell.angle_alpha   90.00
_cell.angle_beta   90.00
_cell.angle_gamma   90.00
#
_symmetry.space_group_name_H-M   'P 1'
#
loop_
_entity.id
_entity.type
_entity.pdbx_description
1 polymer ?
#
loop_
_entity_poly.entity_id
_entity_poly.type
_entity_poly.pdbx_seq_one_letter_code
_entity_poly.pdbx_strand_id
1 'polypeptide(L)'
;MTFADGAGLTTDSDISWGDGLYADDGWAAVPSEHPGRWSYVNASGTCTAAFRGGVLGEAGGMDDREATDAVLEHQAGADWLGPELLSDDIFLPHEQSDPAVAQRQFSYTVNEYGYFMAARAFVQADYSVWVTVTCEGEPVGPVAQEVLSKNVIAIDE
;
A
#
# COMPACT_ATOMS: atom_id res chain seq x y z
N MET A 1 9.53 8.53 -8.06
CA MET A 1 8.41 9.47 -8.03
C MET A 1 8.22 9.95 -6.60
N THR A 2 8.56 11.20 -6.32
CA THR A 2 8.31 11.86 -5.03
C THR A 2 6.83 12.23 -4.87
N PHE A 3 6.43 12.69 -3.67
CA PHE A 3 5.09 13.23 -3.46
C PHE A 3 4.78 14.43 -4.39
N ALA A 4 5.76 15.29 -4.64
CA ALA A 4 5.58 16.44 -5.52
C ALA A 4 5.47 16.04 -7.00
N ASP A 5 6.14 14.96 -7.41
CA ASP A 5 6.13 14.49 -8.80
C ASP A 5 4.73 14.03 -9.22
N GLY A 6 3.88 13.58 -8.28
CA GLY A 6 2.50 13.17 -8.57
C GLY A 6 1.61 14.30 -9.09
N ALA A 7 2.02 15.57 -8.92
CA ALA A 7 1.37 16.71 -9.54
C ALA A 7 1.50 16.74 -11.08
N GLY A 8 2.41 15.94 -11.64
CA GLY A 8 2.58 15.78 -13.09
C GLY A 8 1.65 14.75 -13.74
N LEU A 9 0.99 13.90 -12.94
CA LEU A 9 0.09 12.86 -13.45
C LEU A 9 -1.22 13.45 -13.95
N THR A 10 -1.95 12.66 -14.72
CA THR A 10 -3.27 13.02 -15.24
C THR A 10 -4.33 12.05 -14.76
N THR A 11 -5.60 12.39 -14.97
CA THR A 11 -6.73 11.49 -14.69
C THR A 11 -6.77 10.26 -15.61
N ASP A 12 -5.99 10.27 -16.70
CA ASP A 12 -5.87 9.15 -17.63
C ASP A 12 -4.71 8.21 -17.26
N SER A 13 -3.88 8.58 -16.28
CA SER A 13 -2.76 7.75 -15.80
C SER A 13 -3.29 6.47 -15.15
N ASP A 14 -2.79 5.31 -15.59
CA ASP A 14 -3.13 4.01 -14.99
C ASP A 14 -2.14 3.67 -13.87
N ILE A 15 -2.68 3.42 -12.68
CA ILE A 15 -1.90 3.18 -11.47
C ILE A 15 -2.32 1.83 -10.91
N SER A 16 -1.40 0.88 -10.91
CA SER A 16 -1.70 -0.49 -10.52
C SER A 16 -0.59 -1.15 -9.72
N TRP A 17 -1.00 -2.12 -8.91
CA TRP A 17 -0.11 -3.02 -8.21
C TRP A 17 0.35 -4.14 -9.15
N GLY A 18 1.64 -4.44 -9.13
CA GLY A 18 2.15 -5.71 -9.62
C GLY A 18 1.87 -6.85 -8.63
N ASP A 19 1.60 -8.04 -9.16
CA ASP A 19 1.26 -9.23 -8.36
C ASP A 19 2.47 -10.15 -8.17
N GLY A 20 3.38 -9.75 -7.28
CA GLY A 20 4.64 -10.47 -7.08
C GLY A 20 4.54 -11.72 -6.20
N LEU A 21 3.47 -11.83 -5.40
CA LEU A 21 3.26 -13.00 -4.54
C LEU A 21 2.63 -14.18 -5.28
N TYR A 22 2.03 -13.95 -6.46
CA TYR A 22 1.38 -15.00 -7.24
C TYR A 22 2.29 -16.21 -7.55
N ALA A 23 3.57 -15.94 -7.82
CA ALA A 23 4.57 -16.95 -8.16
C ALA A 23 5.38 -17.45 -6.96
N ASP A 24 5.05 -17.01 -5.75
CA ASP A 24 5.79 -17.33 -4.53
C ASP A 24 5.14 -18.50 -3.78
N ASP A 25 5.82 -19.64 -3.72
CA ASP A 25 5.32 -20.84 -3.02
C ASP A 25 5.08 -20.62 -1.51
N GLY A 26 5.62 -19.54 -0.93
CA GLY A 26 5.39 -19.12 0.45
C GLY A 26 4.05 -18.41 0.66
N TRP A 27 3.30 -18.10 -0.40
CA TRP A 27 2.04 -17.36 -0.35
C TRP A 27 0.94 -18.03 -1.16
N ALA A 28 -0.25 -18.16 -0.57
CA ALA A 28 -1.42 -18.70 -1.23
C ALA A 28 -2.44 -17.59 -1.49
N ALA A 29 -2.91 -17.47 -2.73
CA ALA A 29 -3.94 -16.51 -3.10
C ALA A 29 -5.25 -16.81 -2.35
N VAL A 30 -5.86 -15.78 -1.78
CA VAL A 30 -7.18 -15.83 -1.17
C VAL A 30 -8.21 -15.41 -2.23
N PRO A 31 -9.21 -16.24 -2.55
CA PRO A 31 -10.25 -15.87 -3.51
C PRO A 31 -10.95 -14.56 -3.13
N SER A 32 -11.15 -13.70 -4.12
CA SER A 32 -11.85 -12.42 -3.99
C SER A 32 -12.92 -12.33 -5.08
N GLU A 33 -14.13 -11.97 -4.68
CA GLU A 33 -15.23 -11.67 -5.61
C GLU A 33 -15.17 -10.22 -6.12
N HIS A 34 -14.18 -9.44 -5.68
CA HIS A 34 -14.01 -8.04 -6.03
C HIS A 34 -12.82 -7.86 -6.99
N PRO A 35 -13.06 -7.51 -8.27
CA PRO A 35 -12.00 -7.22 -9.22
C PRO A 35 -11.05 -6.13 -8.72
N GLY A 36 -9.75 -6.24 -9.04
CA GLY A 36 -8.73 -5.28 -8.62
C GLY A 36 -8.37 -5.34 -7.12
N ARG A 37 -8.90 -6.31 -6.38
CA ARG A 37 -8.56 -6.58 -4.99
C ARG A 37 -8.11 -8.02 -4.86
N TRP A 38 -6.90 -8.21 -4.35
CA TRP A 38 -6.39 -9.53 -4.06
C TRP A 38 -5.76 -9.56 -2.67
N SER A 39 -5.67 -10.76 -2.14
CA SER A 39 -5.08 -11.02 -0.85
C SER A 39 -4.32 -12.34 -0.91
N TYR A 40 -3.30 -12.44 -0.09
CA TYR A 40 -2.49 -13.64 0.06
C TYR A 40 -2.39 -13.99 1.53
N VAL A 41 -2.37 -15.29 1.83
CA VAL A 41 -2.04 -15.82 3.14
C VAL A 41 -0.68 -16.52 3.06
N ASN A 42 0.20 -16.32 4.03
CA ASN A 42 1.49 -17.00 4.05
C ASN A 42 1.33 -18.51 4.30
N ALA A 43 2.38 -19.29 4.04
CA ALA A 43 2.35 -20.75 4.15
C ALA A 43 2.02 -21.25 5.58
N SER A 44 2.34 -20.49 6.62
CA SER A 44 1.98 -20.83 8.01
C SER A 44 0.53 -20.46 8.37
N GLY A 45 -0.18 -19.71 7.53
CA GLY A 45 -1.56 -19.30 7.78
C GLY A 45 -1.70 -18.16 8.79
N THR A 46 -0.60 -17.56 9.22
CA THR A 46 -0.54 -16.59 10.33
C THR A 46 -0.58 -15.15 9.86
N CYS A 47 -0.18 -14.88 8.61
CA CYS A 47 -0.13 -13.54 8.05
C CYS A 47 -0.94 -13.43 6.75
N THR A 48 -1.64 -12.31 6.60
CA THR A 48 -2.37 -11.95 5.38
C THR A 48 -1.83 -10.64 4.83
N ALA A 49 -1.55 -10.60 3.53
CA ALA A 49 -1.29 -9.38 2.78
C ALA A 49 -2.50 -9.06 1.90
N ALA A 50 -2.98 -7.82 1.92
CA ALA A 50 -4.13 -7.37 1.16
C ALA A 50 -3.79 -6.11 0.36
N PHE A 51 -3.91 -6.20 -0.96
CA PHE A 51 -3.57 -5.13 -1.90
C PHE A 51 -4.85 -4.51 -2.43
N ARG A 52 -4.90 -3.18 -2.41
CA ARG A 52 -6.07 -2.41 -2.80
C ARG A 52 -5.63 -1.19 -3.57
N GLY A 53 -6.49 -0.76 -4.48
CA GLY A 53 -6.43 0.54 -5.10
C GLY A 53 -7.84 1.06 -5.32
N GLY A 54 -7.97 2.36 -5.49
CA GLY A 54 -9.25 2.96 -5.78
C GLY A 54 -9.20 4.48 -5.84
N VAL A 55 -10.31 5.02 -6.34
CA VAL A 55 -10.57 6.45 -6.45
C VAL A 55 -10.35 7.12 -5.09
N LEU A 56 -9.58 8.20 -5.08
CA LEU A 56 -9.28 8.97 -3.87
C LEU A 56 -10.51 9.77 -3.42
N GLY A 57 -11.22 10.37 -4.37
CA GLY A 57 -12.31 11.30 -4.13
C GLY A 57 -11.82 12.72 -3.88
N GLU A 58 -12.69 13.56 -3.34
CA GLU A 58 -12.39 14.98 -3.08
C GLU A 58 -11.24 15.16 -2.08
N ALA A 59 -10.04 15.43 -2.58
CA ALA A 59 -8.83 15.66 -1.78
C ALA A 59 -8.82 17.01 -1.03
N GLY A 60 -9.80 17.90 -1.28
CA GLY A 60 -9.96 19.12 -0.48
C GLY A 60 -8.79 20.11 -0.52
N GLY A 61 -7.95 20.06 -1.56
CA GLY A 61 -6.75 20.89 -1.71
C GLY A 61 -5.50 20.36 -1.01
N MET A 62 -5.55 19.15 -0.46
CA MET A 62 -4.38 18.43 0.06
C MET A 62 -3.34 18.20 -1.04
N ASP A 63 -2.05 18.19 -0.65
CA ASP A 63 -1.02 17.59 -1.48
C ASP A 63 -1.05 16.05 -1.40
N ASP A 64 -0.27 15.38 -2.24
CA ASP A 64 -0.28 13.91 -2.24
C ASP A 64 0.15 13.30 -0.89
N ARG A 65 1.00 13.97 -0.11
CA ARG A 65 1.49 13.45 1.17
C ARG A 65 0.37 13.53 2.21
N GLU A 66 -0.27 14.69 2.30
CA GLU A 66 -1.43 14.93 3.15
C GLU A 66 -2.58 13.98 2.79
N ALA A 67 -2.87 13.81 1.49
CA ALA A 67 -3.87 12.87 1.01
C ALA A 67 -3.49 11.41 1.33
N THR A 68 -2.20 11.05 1.27
CA THR A 68 -1.74 9.71 1.64
C THR A 68 -1.94 9.46 3.14
N ASP A 69 -1.62 10.43 3.99
CA ASP A 69 -1.84 10.33 5.44
C ASP A 69 -3.34 10.16 5.75
N ALA A 70 -4.21 10.91 5.04
CA ALA A 70 -5.66 10.76 5.16
C ALA A 70 -6.17 9.38 4.68
N VAL A 71 -5.57 8.80 3.63
CA VAL A 71 -5.88 7.43 3.18
C VAL A 71 -5.51 6.42 4.28
N LEU A 72 -4.35 6.56 4.91
CA LEU A 72 -3.94 5.67 5.99
C LEU A 72 -4.88 5.75 7.19
N GLU A 73 -5.22 6.96 7.63
CA GLU A 73 -6.14 7.20 8.75
C GLU A 73 -7.52 6.58 8.47
N HIS A 74 -8.08 6.87 7.29
CA HIS A 74 -9.38 6.38 6.88
C HIS A 74 -9.44 4.86 6.78
N GLN A 75 -8.48 4.24 6.10
CA GLN A 75 -8.48 2.79 5.87
C GLN A 75 -8.14 2.00 7.13
N ALA A 76 -7.33 2.56 8.03
CA ALA A 76 -7.08 1.97 9.34
C ALA A 76 -8.29 2.07 10.28
N GLY A 77 -9.29 2.89 9.96
CA GLY A 77 -10.43 3.19 10.83
C GLY A 77 -9.98 3.83 12.15
N ALA A 78 -8.92 4.64 12.08
CA ALA A 78 -8.12 5.01 13.24
C ALA A 78 -7.93 6.53 13.35
N ASP A 79 -8.91 7.20 13.95
CA ASP A 79 -8.85 8.64 14.29
C ASP A 79 -7.69 9.01 15.25
N TRP A 80 -6.94 8.02 15.74
CA TRP A 80 -5.77 8.18 16.60
C TRP A 80 -4.44 8.18 15.82
N LEU A 81 -4.46 7.87 14.53
CA LEU A 81 -3.25 7.76 13.72
C LEU A 81 -2.72 9.17 13.37
N GLY A 82 -1.98 9.76 14.30
CA GLY A 82 -1.35 11.06 14.11
C GLY A 82 -0.17 10.99 13.11
N PRO A 83 0.15 12.10 12.42
CA PRO A 83 1.27 12.18 11.46
C PRO A 83 2.63 11.77 12.04
N GLU A 84 2.81 11.87 13.35
CA GLU A 84 4.02 11.48 14.08
C GLU A 84 4.24 9.97 14.14
N LEU A 85 3.20 9.17 13.90
CA LEU A 85 3.26 7.70 13.84
C LEU A 85 3.53 7.19 12.42
N LEU A 86 3.54 8.09 11.44
CA LEU A 86 3.72 7.79 10.03
C LEU A 86 5.16 8.06 9.59
N SER A 87 5.75 7.11 8.89
CA SER A 87 7.10 7.22 8.32
C SER A 87 7.08 7.21 6.80
N ASP A 88 8.08 7.87 6.20
CA ASP A 88 8.30 7.82 4.75
C ASP A 88 9.08 6.56 4.38
N ASP A 89 8.74 5.97 3.23
CA ASP A 89 9.47 4.88 2.61
C ASP A 89 9.11 4.84 1.11
N ILE A 90 9.37 3.74 0.40
CA ILE A 90 9.10 3.58 -1.03
C ILE A 90 8.32 2.31 -1.37
N PHE A 91 7.54 2.37 -2.44
CA PHE A 91 7.18 1.20 -3.24
C PHE A 91 8.18 1.04 -4.39
N LEU A 92 8.50 -0.22 -4.70
CA LEU A 92 9.35 -0.52 -5.84
C LEU A 92 8.61 -0.23 -7.15
N PRO A 93 9.29 0.28 -8.18
CA PRO A 93 8.69 0.51 -9.48
C PRO A 93 8.60 -0.80 -10.28
N HIS A 94 7.69 -0.87 -11.25
CA HIS A 94 7.55 -2.04 -12.13
C HIS A 94 8.80 -2.27 -12.99
N GLU A 95 9.27 -1.23 -13.68
CA GLU A 95 10.50 -1.27 -14.45
C GLU A 95 11.67 -0.74 -13.62
N GLN A 96 12.82 -1.41 -13.66
CA GLN A 96 14.00 -1.01 -12.87
C GLN A 96 14.53 0.38 -13.27
N SER A 97 14.25 0.83 -14.51
CA SER A 97 14.59 2.16 -14.98
C SER A 97 13.73 3.27 -14.36
N ASP A 98 12.55 2.91 -13.86
CA ASP A 98 11.59 3.88 -13.34
C ASP A 98 11.96 4.28 -11.91
N PRO A 99 11.60 5.50 -11.49
CA PRO A 99 11.93 5.95 -10.15
C PRO A 99 10.96 5.36 -9.13
N ALA A 100 11.49 4.76 -8.05
CA ALA A 100 10.69 4.24 -6.94
C ALA A 100 9.66 5.25 -6.42
N VAL A 101 8.49 4.77 -6.01
CA VAL A 101 7.34 5.61 -5.66
C VAL A 101 7.35 5.88 -4.17
N ALA A 102 7.44 7.15 -3.77
CA ALA A 102 7.38 7.52 -2.36
C ALA A 102 6.03 7.09 -1.75
N GLN A 103 6.05 6.59 -0.52
CA GLN A 103 4.86 6.18 0.21
C GLN A 103 4.95 6.55 1.69
N ARG A 104 3.80 6.50 2.37
CA ARG A 104 3.71 6.65 3.83
C ARG A 104 3.26 5.33 4.42
N GLN A 105 3.81 4.99 5.59
CA GLN A 105 3.50 3.75 6.26
C GLN A 105 3.48 3.89 7.78
N PHE A 106 2.82 2.93 8.43
CA PHE A 106 2.90 2.71 9.86
C PHE A 106 2.74 1.24 10.20
N SER A 107 3.13 0.90 11.43
CA SER A 107 2.86 -0.42 11.99
C SER A 107 2.66 -0.35 13.49
N TYR A 108 1.85 -1.26 14.02
CA TYR A 108 1.73 -1.47 15.46
C TYR A 108 1.54 -2.96 15.76
N THR A 109 1.85 -3.34 17.00
CA THR A 109 1.61 -4.70 17.49
C THR A 109 0.91 -4.62 18.85
N VAL A 110 -0.19 -5.35 19.00
CA VAL A 110 -0.95 -5.45 20.24
C VAL A 110 -1.38 -6.89 20.46
N ASN A 111 -1.09 -7.45 21.65
CA ASN A 111 -1.49 -8.81 22.04
C ASN A 111 -1.22 -9.87 20.94
N GLU A 112 0.01 -9.90 20.39
CA GLU A 112 0.44 -10.82 19.32
C GLU A 112 -0.20 -10.59 17.94
N TYR A 113 -1.12 -9.62 17.81
CA TYR A 113 -1.60 -9.13 16.52
C TYR A 113 -0.73 -7.98 16.04
N GLY A 114 -0.03 -8.21 14.94
CA GLY A 114 0.70 -7.18 14.22
C GLY A 114 -0.13 -6.63 13.06
N TYR A 115 -0.13 -5.31 12.90
CA TYR A 115 -0.76 -4.60 11.81
C TYR A 115 0.27 -3.68 11.15
N PHE A 116 0.37 -3.75 9.84
CA PHE A 116 1.19 -2.86 9.02
C PHE A 116 0.33 -2.33 7.88
N MET A 117 0.53 -1.07 7.52
CA MET A 117 -0.07 -0.50 6.34
C MET A 117 0.87 0.50 5.69
N ALA A 118 0.92 0.45 4.36
CA ALA A 118 1.59 1.43 3.52
C ALA A 118 0.62 1.90 2.44
N ALA A 119 0.65 3.18 2.11
CA ALA A 119 -0.21 3.78 1.11
C ALA A 119 0.48 4.87 0.32
N ARG A 120 -0.09 5.15 -0.85
CA ARG A 120 0.26 6.28 -1.70
C ARG A 120 -1.00 6.80 -2.39
N ALA A 121 -1.31 8.07 -2.15
CA ALA A 121 -2.32 8.83 -2.89
C ALA A 121 -1.67 9.66 -4.00
N PHE A 122 -2.42 9.84 -5.09
CA PHE A 122 -2.08 10.65 -6.25
C PHE A 122 -3.24 11.59 -6.54
N VAL A 123 -3.14 12.83 -6.04
CA VAL A 123 -4.27 13.77 -6.03
C VAL A 123 -4.71 14.13 -7.45
N GLN A 124 -3.76 14.36 -8.37
CA GLN A 124 -4.10 14.71 -9.75
C GLN A 124 -4.70 13.56 -10.56
N ALA A 125 -4.32 12.32 -10.25
CA ALA A 125 -4.89 11.14 -10.89
C ALA A 125 -6.21 10.68 -10.23
N ASP A 126 -6.66 11.36 -9.15
CA ASP A 126 -7.81 10.96 -8.33
C ASP A 126 -7.76 9.47 -7.91
N TYR A 127 -6.57 8.99 -7.53
CA TYR A 127 -6.37 7.57 -7.24
C TYR A 127 -5.43 7.34 -6.06
N SER A 128 -5.60 6.19 -5.42
CA SER A 128 -4.75 5.74 -4.32
C SER A 128 -4.52 4.25 -4.38
N VAL A 129 -3.37 3.83 -3.85
CA VAL A 129 -3.00 2.43 -3.66
C VAL A 129 -2.56 2.23 -2.23
N TRP A 130 -2.91 1.07 -1.66
CA TRP A 130 -2.46 0.69 -0.34
C TRP A 130 -2.33 -0.82 -0.19
N VAL A 131 -1.47 -1.21 0.74
CA VAL A 131 -1.28 -2.59 1.17
C VAL A 131 -1.42 -2.65 2.68
N THR A 132 -2.15 -3.65 3.15
CA THR A 132 -2.28 -3.99 4.57
C THR A 132 -1.68 -5.35 4.81
N VAL A 133 -0.86 -5.49 5.85
CA VAL A 133 -0.33 -6.77 6.31
C VAL A 133 -0.77 -6.97 7.76
N THR A 134 -1.45 -8.07 8.03
CA THR A 134 -1.86 -8.46 9.38
C THR A 134 -1.26 -9.80 9.73
N CYS A 135 -0.71 -9.93 10.93
CA CYS A 135 -0.13 -11.17 11.43
C CYS A 135 -0.66 -11.50 12.82
N GLU A 136 -0.90 -12.78 13.10
CA GLU A 136 -1.22 -13.30 14.44
C GLU A 136 -0.14 -14.32 14.84
N GLY A 137 0.54 -14.06 15.96
CA GLY A 137 1.58 -14.96 16.48
C GLY A 137 2.93 -14.87 15.76
N GLU A 138 3.08 -13.99 14.75
CA GLU A 138 4.33 -13.71 14.04
C GLU A 138 4.61 -12.20 13.94
N PRO A 139 5.88 -11.77 13.91
CA PRO A 139 6.23 -10.34 13.79
C PRO A 139 5.85 -9.76 12.42
N VAL A 140 4.96 -8.75 12.41
CA VAL A 140 4.48 -8.13 11.16
C VAL A 140 5.57 -7.38 10.38
N GLY A 141 6.55 -6.77 11.06
CA GLY A 141 7.57 -5.95 10.41
C GLY A 141 8.37 -6.69 9.32
N PRO A 142 9.05 -7.81 9.64
CA PRO A 142 9.73 -8.62 8.65
C PRO A 142 8.84 -9.11 7.51
N VAL A 143 7.60 -9.52 7.81
CA VAL A 143 6.65 -10.01 6.80
C VAL A 143 6.20 -8.87 5.88
N ALA A 144 5.94 -7.68 6.42
CA ALA A 144 5.61 -6.50 5.65
C ALA A 144 6.75 -6.10 4.70
N GLN A 145 8.00 -6.16 5.18
CA GLN A 145 9.17 -5.88 4.35
C GLN A 145 9.33 -6.90 3.21
N GLU A 146 9.10 -8.19 3.48
CA GLU A 146 9.04 -9.21 2.44
C GLU A 146 7.97 -8.87 1.39
N VAL A 147 6.73 -8.60 1.84
CA VAL A 147 5.61 -8.22 0.98
C VAL A 147 5.96 -7.01 0.11
N LEU A 148 6.49 -5.93 0.70
CA LEU A 148 6.88 -4.74 -0.06
C LEU A 148 8.00 -5.02 -1.06
N SER A 149 8.99 -5.84 -0.71
CA SER A 149 10.12 -6.15 -1.59
C SER A 149 9.75 -6.97 -2.82
N LYS A 150 8.63 -7.69 -2.78
CA LYS A 150 8.16 -8.56 -3.88
C LYS A 150 7.15 -7.87 -4.78
N ASN A 151 6.53 -6.79 -4.34
CA ASN A 151 5.47 -6.12 -5.07
C ASN A 151 5.92 -4.76 -5.56
N VAL A 152 5.37 -4.37 -6.70
CA VAL A 152 5.75 -3.15 -7.42
C VAL A 152 4.52 -2.30 -7.70
N ILE A 153 4.73 -1.02 -7.98
CA ILE A 153 3.72 -0.12 -8.53
C ILE A 153 4.10 0.19 -9.98
N ALA A 154 3.15 0.01 -10.88
CA ALA A 154 3.20 0.50 -12.25
C ALA A 154 2.41 1.81 -12.34
N ILE A 155 2.96 2.77 -13.08
CA ILE A 155 2.31 4.05 -13.39
C ILE A 155 2.52 4.28 -14.88
N ASP A 156 1.46 4.13 -15.66
CA ASP A 156 1.47 4.34 -17.11
C ASP A 156 0.68 5.61 -17.45
N GLU A 157 1.23 6.44 -18.35
CA GLU A 157 0.59 7.68 -18.86
C GLU A 157 0.16 7.55 -20.33
#